data_AF-A0A2H0D0I1-F1
#
_entry.id   AF-A0A2H0D0I1-F1
#
_cell.length_a   1.000
_cell.length_b   1.000
_cell.length_c   1.000
_cell.angle_alpha   90.00
_cell.angle_beta   90.00
_cell.angle_gamma   90.00
#
_symmetry.space_group_name_H-M   'P 1'
#
loop_
_entity.id
_entity.type
_entity.pdbx_description
1 polymer ?
#
loop_
_entity_poly.entity_id
_entity_poly.type
_entity_poly.pdbx_seq_one_letter_code
_entity_poly.pdbx_strand_id
1 'polypeptide(L)'
;MLISPFGFDPKSILINAYNYLIQFLPYWSIPTILGGLLFITLPEKILKINYKKRISYTIFCLLLIAYCLLFYGSWQFADRIDEQTLSLGTSYLRYWLPIYILALPFLAILIYNLSRVPLLIGTRDPDKSRTYESVTKILLSSVIIILLAMPSFNLVYRQTDESLFLLKNLSESRIKSRLINQKIKPDEVAVIYRQADKIFFPERARIITDLVVPADYQAVARLAELKNIYYYTFAPPATVEFISRRDFEQYGLKIVAGEKLLGSDWLYKIIRE
;
A
#
# COMPACT_ATOMS: atom_id res chain seq x y z
N MET A 1 -1.67 -11.77 -24.19
CA MET A 1 -2.06 -11.57 -22.78
C MET A 1 -0.89 -11.64 -21.77
N LEU A 2 0.39 -11.79 -22.17
CA LEU A 2 1.51 -11.87 -21.20
C LEU A 2 2.09 -10.53 -20.73
N ILE A 3 1.92 -9.45 -21.52
CA ILE A 3 2.57 -8.15 -21.27
C ILE A 3 1.63 -7.18 -20.52
N SER A 4 0.32 -7.44 -20.54
CA SER A 4 -0.71 -6.61 -19.89
C SER A 4 -1.90 -7.48 -19.43
N PRO A 5 -1.75 -8.27 -18.36
CA PRO A 5 -2.82 -9.17 -17.89
C PRO A 5 -4.08 -8.42 -17.46
N PHE A 6 -3.95 -7.14 -17.09
CA PHE A 6 -5.03 -6.27 -16.64
C PHE A 6 -5.55 -5.32 -17.73
N GLY A 7 -5.19 -5.58 -18.99
CA GLY A 7 -5.50 -4.69 -20.12
C GLY A 7 -4.46 -3.59 -20.31
N PHE A 8 -4.59 -2.81 -21.37
CA PHE A 8 -3.68 -1.71 -21.71
C PHE A 8 -4.46 -0.41 -21.82
N ASP A 9 -4.36 0.42 -20.79
CA ASP A 9 -4.91 1.78 -20.77
C ASP A 9 -3.77 2.78 -20.50
N PRO A 10 -3.24 3.44 -21.54
CA PRO A 10 -2.17 4.43 -21.41
C PRO A 10 -2.53 5.58 -20.47
N LYS A 11 -3.80 5.98 -20.42
CA LYS A 11 -4.25 7.10 -19.59
C LYS A 11 -4.14 6.74 -18.12
N SER A 12 -4.65 5.56 -17.74
CA SER A 12 -4.51 5.05 -16.37
C SER A 12 -3.04 4.86 -15.97
N ILE A 13 -2.20 4.31 -16.87
CA ILE A 13 -0.76 4.16 -16.60
C ILE A 13 -0.11 5.51 -16.26
N LEU A 14 -0.37 6.55 -17.06
CA LEU A 14 0.23 7.87 -16.86
C LEU A 14 -0.29 8.54 -15.58
N ILE A 15 -1.60 8.47 -15.32
CA ILE A 15 -2.20 9.03 -14.10
C ILE A 15 -1.62 8.34 -12.86
N ASN A 16 -1.62 7.01 -12.84
CA ASN A 16 -1.06 6.24 -11.73
C ASN A 16 0.44 6.51 -11.57
N ALA A 17 1.21 6.54 -12.67
CA ALA A 17 2.64 6.84 -12.63
C ALA A 17 2.90 8.21 -12.02
N TYR A 18 2.19 9.24 -12.45
CA TYR A 18 2.32 10.58 -11.90
C TYR A 18 1.93 10.62 -10.42
N ASN A 19 0.77 10.04 -10.07
CA ASN A 19 0.25 10.08 -8.70
C ASN A 19 1.20 9.39 -7.72
N TYR A 20 1.66 8.17 -8.01
CA TYR A 20 2.49 7.41 -7.07
C TYR A 20 3.99 7.70 -7.22
N LEU A 21 4.52 7.83 -8.44
CA LEU A 21 5.96 8.05 -8.62
C LEU A 21 6.36 9.51 -8.47
N ILE A 22 5.48 10.51 -8.63
CA ILE A 22 5.86 11.93 -8.55
C ILE A 22 5.12 12.65 -7.42
N GLN A 23 3.78 12.62 -7.43
CA GLN A 23 2.97 13.41 -6.49
C GLN A 23 3.02 12.84 -5.06
N PHE A 24 3.14 11.53 -4.89
CA PHE A 24 3.15 10.89 -3.58
C PHE A 24 4.47 11.09 -2.82
N LEU A 25 5.62 11.03 -3.52
CA LEU A 25 6.96 11.19 -2.93
C LEU A 25 7.81 12.24 -3.67
N PRO A 26 7.33 13.49 -3.84
CA PRO A 26 8.01 14.49 -4.67
C PRO A 26 9.42 14.81 -4.17
N TYR A 27 9.60 14.80 -2.85
CA TYR A 27 10.88 15.00 -2.17
C TYR A 27 11.88 13.86 -2.42
N TRP A 28 11.46 12.68 -2.87
CA TRP A 28 12.36 11.61 -3.29
C TRP A 28 12.52 11.62 -4.82
N SER A 29 11.43 11.79 -5.56
CA SER A 29 11.41 11.62 -7.02
C SER A 29 12.11 12.75 -7.77
N ILE A 30 11.87 14.01 -7.37
CA ILE A 30 12.51 15.16 -8.03
C ILE A 30 14.04 15.09 -7.83
N PRO A 31 14.58 14.91 -6.61
CA PRO A 31 16.02 14.71 -6.41
C PRO A 31 16.59 13.52 -7.16
N THR A 32 15.84 12.42 -7.26
CA THR A 32 16.27 11.23 -8.00
C THR A 32 16.38 11.49 -9.50
N ILE A 33 15.43 12.21 -10.10
CA ILE A 33 15.47 12.61 -11.52
C ILE A 33 16.68 13.52 -11.78
N LEU A 34 16.89 14.53 -10.93
CA LEU A 34 18.06 15.42 -11.03
C LEU A 34 19.37 14.64 -10.89
N GLY A 35 19.44 13.72 -9.94
CA GLY A 35 20.58 12.83 -9.76
C GLY A 35 20.81 11.90 -10.94
N GLY A 36 19.74 11.45 -11.61
CA GLY A 36 19.80 10.64 -12.83
C GLY A 36 20.37 11.42 -14.00
N LEU A 37 19.93 12.68 -14.17
CA LEU A 37 20.51 13.59 -15.16
C LEU A 37 22.01 13.80 -14.91
N LEU A 38 22.42 14.08 -13.66
CA LEU A 38 23.84 14.19 -13.29
C LEU A 38 24.60 12.88 -13.53
N PHE A 39 23.99 11.73 -13.22
CA PHE A 39 24.58 10.42 -13.46
C PHE A 39 24.79 10.12 -14.94
N ILE A 40 24.18 10.85 -15.87
CA ILE A 40 24.43 10.72 -17.31
C ILE A 40 25.42 11.81 -17.78
N THR A 41 25.27 13.04 -17.32
CA THR A 41 26.00 14.20 -17.87
C THR A 41 27.39 14.42 -17.26
N LEU A 42 27.63 13.98 -16.01
CA LEU A 42 28.90 14.24 -15.34
C LEU A 42 30.07 13.50 -16.04
N PRO A 43 31.26 14.12 -16.13
CA PRO A 43 32.43 13.49 -16.73
C PRO A 43 32.94 12.31 -15.89
N GLU A 44 33.53 11.31 -16.56
CA GLU A 44 34.06 10.10 -15.92
C GLU A 44 35.08 10.39 -14.82
N LYS A 45 35.85 11.49 -14.94
CA LYS A 45 36.83 11.93 -13.94
C LYS A 45 36.20 12.20 -12.58
N ILE A 46 34.94 12.63 -12.54
CA ILE A 46 34.22 12.97 -11.29
C ILE A 46 33.65 11.70 -10.66
N LEU A 47 32.95 10.88 -11.43
CA LEU A 47 32.23 9.70 -10.92
C LEU A 47 33.10 8.44 -10.84
N LYS A 48 34.24 8.40 -11.53
CA LYS A 48 35.15 7.24 -11.62
C LYS A 48 34.46 5.96 -12.12
N ILE A 49 33.37 6.11 -12.88
CA ILE A 49 32.63 5.02 -13.52
C ILE A 49 32.61 5.27 -15.03
N ASN A 50 32.88 4.22 -15.80
CA ASN A 50 32.86 4.26 -17.26
C ASN A 50 31.47 4.64 -17.80
N TYR A 51 31.43 5.52 -18.80
CA TYR A 51 30.23 6.05 -19.43
C TYR A 51 29.34 4.95 -20.02
N LYS A 52 29.92 3.95 -20.69
CA LYS A 52 29.15 2.82 -21.26
C LYS A 52 28.40 2.05 -20.17
N LYS A 53 29.05 1.81 -19.02
CA LYS A 53 28.41 1.14 -17.88
C LYS A 53 27.27 1.97 -17.29
N ARG A 54 27.45 3.29 -17.20
CA ARG A 54 26.42 4.23 -16.72
C ARG A 54 25.19 4.20 -17.62
N ILE A 55 25.39 4.34 -18.93
CA ILE A 55 24.31 4.27 -19.91
C ILE A 55 23.61 2.91 -19.90
N SER A 56 24.36 1.80 -19.87
CA SER A 56 23.75 0.47 -19.75
C SER A 56 22.89 0.32 -18.50
N TYR A 57 23.36 0.83 -17.35
CA TYR A 57 22.58 0.82 -16.10
C TYR A 57 21.31 1.67 -16.21
N THR A 58 21.41 2.88 -16.79
CA THR A 58 20.24 3.75 -17.01
C THR A 58 19.23 3.10 -17.95
N ILE A 59 19.66 2.49 -19.05
CA ILE A 59 18.79 1.78 -19.98
C ILE A 59 18.09 0.62 -19.27
N PHE A 60 18.83 -0.18 -18.49
CA PHE A 60 18.24 -1.26 -17.70
C PHE A 60 17.15 -0.75 -16.73
N CYS A 61 17.42 0.34 -16.02
CA CYS A 61 16.42 0.95 -15.14
C CYS A 61 15.18 1.42 -15.90
N LEU A 62 15.36 2.08 -17.06
CA LEU A 62 14.25 2.54 -17.89
C LEU A 62 13.41 1.39 -18.42
N LEU A 63 14.03 0.29 -18.85
CA LEU A 63 13.32 -0.91 -19.31
C LEU A 63 12.50 -1.53 -18.17
N LEU A 64 13.06 -1.60 -16.96
CA LEU A 64 12.34 -2.14 -15.80
C LEU A 64 11.20 -1.23 -15.36
N ILE A 65 11.41 0.09 -15.35
CA ILE A 65 10.35 1.08 -15.10
C ILE A 65 9.23 0.90 -16.12
N ALA A 66 9.56 0.85 -17.41
CA ALA A 66 8.58 0.62 -18.47
C ALA A 66 7.82 -0.69 -18.26
N TYR A 67 8.52 -1.78 -17.93
CA TYR A 67 7.88 -3.06 -17.61
C TYR A 67 6.92 -2.96 -16.43
N CYS A 68 7.34 -2.40 -15.30
CA CYS A 68 6.49 -2.22 -14.11
C CYS A 68 5.26 -1.34 -14.39
N LEU A 69 5.43 -0.26 -15.17
CA LEU A 69 4.34 0.63 -15.55
C LEU A 69 3.35 -0.05 -16.50
N LEU A 70 3.83 -0.79 -17.49
CA LEU A 70 2.98 -1.53 -18.43
C LEU A 70 2.22 -2.67 -17.74
N PHE A 71 2.88 -3.37 -16.82
CA PHE A 71 2.30 -4.55 -16.18
C PHE A 71 1.29 -4.19 -15.08
N TYR A 72 1.55 -3.15 -14.29
CA TYR A 72 0.73 -2.79 -13.14
C TYR A 72 -0.01 -1.45 -13.27
N GLY A 73 0.41 -0.57 -14.19
CA GLY A 73 -0.14 0.78 -14.28
C GLY A 73 -1.53 0.89 -14.90
N SER A 74 -1.95 -0.10 -15.68
CA SER A 74 -3.30 -0.17 -16.26
C SER A 74 -4.33 -0.77 -15.32
N TRP A 75 -3.89 -1.42 -14.24
CA TRP A 75 -4.79 -1.97 -13.24
C TRP A 75 -5.47 -0.82 -12.48
N GLN A 76 -6.67 -1.04 -11.96
CA GLN A 76 -7.35 -0.16 -11.01
C GLN A 76 -7.57 -0.96 -9.72
N PHE A 77 -6.80 -0.66 -8.66
CA PHE A 77 -6.98 -1.29 -7.35
C PHE A 77 -8.10 -0.56 -6.59
N ALA A 78 -9.28 -1.18 -6.48
CA ALA A 78 -10.33 -0.78 -5.56
C ALA A 78 -10.07 -1.38 -4.15
N ASP A 79 -8.85 -1.21 -3.63
CA ASP A 79 -8.48 -1.74 -2.30
C ASP A 79 -9.05 -0.87 -1.15
N ARG A 80 -9.64 0.31 -1.46
CA ARG A 80 -10.20 1.25 -0.47
C ARG A 80 -11.61 1.68 -0.86
N ILE A 81 -12.41 2.03 0.16
CA ILE A 81 -13.78 2.56 0.01
C ILE A 81 -13.75 4.02 -0.47
N ASP A 82 -12.67 4.75 -0.19
CA ASP A 82 -12.42 6.10 -0.70
C ASP A 82 -11.22 6.08 -1.67
N GLU A 83 -11.52 6.24 -2.96
CA GLU A 83 -10.55 6.17 -4.06
C GLU A 83 -9.71 7.45 -4.20
N GLN A 84 -10.07 8.55 -3.53
CA GLN A 84 -9.45 9.86 -3.74
C GLN A 84 -8.21 10.10 -2.86
N THR A 85 -7.97 9.26 -1.86
CA THR A 85 -6.85 9.41 -0.92
C THR A 85 -5.70 8.44 -1.24
N LEU A 86 -4.54 9.00 -1.59
CA LEU A 86 -3.31 8.21 -1.80
C LEU A 86 -2.83 7.63 -0.46
N SER A 87 -2.74 6.30 -0.36
CA SER A 87 -2.30 5.60 0.86
C SER A 87 -1.09 4.71 0.60
N LEU A 88 -0.29 4.52 1.66
CA LEU A 88 0.85 3.61 1.71
C LEU A 88 0.45 2.14 1.48
N GLY A 89 -0.78 1.73 1.84
CA GLY A 89 -1.27 0.35 1.65
C GLY A 89 -1.84 0.05 0.28
N THR A 90 -1.82 1.01 -0.63
CA THR A 90 -2.22 0.74 -2.01
C THR A 90 -1.22 -0.23 -2.65
N SER A 91 -1.75 -1.20 -3.39
CA SER A 91 -0.95 -2.24 -4.03
C SER A 91 0.13 -1.68 -4.98
N TYR A 92 -0.06 -0.48 -5.55
CA TYR A 92 0.91 0.17 -6.45
C TYR A 92 2.28 0.39 -5.83
N LEU A 93 2.38 0.94 -4.61
CA LEU A 93 3.68 1.24 -4.00
C LEU A 93 4.51 -0.02 -3.78
N ARG A 94 3.84 -1.13 -3.42
CA ARG A 94 4.48 -2.44 -3.27
C ARG A 94 5.00 -2.97 -4.61
N TYR A 95 4.18 -2.91 -5.66
CA TYR A 95 4.57 -3.42 -6.97
C TYR A 95 5.59 -2.53 -7.68
N TRP A 96 5.65 -1.24 -7.35
CA TRP A 96 6.60 -0.28 -7.90
C TRP A 96 7.83 -0.08 -7.00
N LEU A 97 7.92 -0.77 -5.87
CA LEU A 97 9.11 -0.77 -4.99
C LEU A 97 10.44 -1.00 -5.75
N PRO A 98 10.50 -1.91 -6.75
CA PRO A 98 11.73 -2.09 -7.54
C PRO A 98 12.21 -0.81 -8.24
N ILE A 99 11.28 0.07 -8.69
CA ILE A 99 11.62 1.35 -9.31
C ILE A 99 12.36 2.23 -8.31
N TYR A 100 11.84 2.33 -7.09
CA TYR A 100 12.46 3.12 -6.02
C TYR A 100 13.85 2.61 -5.66
N ILE A 101 14.00 1.30 -5.49
CA ILE A 101 15.29 0.68 -5.12
C ILE A 101 16.34 0.91 -6.21
N LEU A 102 15.98 0.70 -7.48
CA LEU A 102 16.91 0.82 -8.59
C LEU A 102 17.29 2.27 -8.89
N ALA A 103 16.47 3.24 -8.51
CA ALA A 103 16.83 4.64 -8.70
C ALA A 103 17.70 5.22 -7.56
N LEU A 104 17.94 4.46 -6.47
CA LEU A 104 18.78 4.92 -5.35
C LEU A 104 20.17 5.41 -5.78
N PRO A 105 20.89 4.77 -6.72
CA PRO A 105 22.19 5.29 -7.17
C PRO A 105 22.10 6.68 -7.79
N PHE A 106 21.00 7.01 -8.47
CA PHE A 106 20.78 8.35 -9.02
C PHE A 106 20.66 9.38 -7.90
N LEU A 107 19.84 9.09 -6.88
CA LEU A 107 19.72 9.95 -5.71
C LEU A 107 21.07 10.11 -4.97
N ALA A 108 21.82 9.01 -4.82
CA ALA A 108 23.13 9.03 -4.18
C ALA A 108 24.11 9.94 -4.92
N ILE A 109 24.09 9.97 -6.25
CA ILE A 109 24.91 10.91 -7.04
C ILE A 109 24.56 12.36 -6.73
N LEU A 110 23.28 12.70 -6.63
CA LEU A 110 22.89 14.07 -6.29
C LEU A 110 23.44 14.45 -4.92
N ILE A 111 23.21 13.62 -3.90
CA ILE A 111 23.69 13.87 -2.53
C ILE A 111 25.21 13.99 -2.49
N TYR A 112 25.92 13.11 -3.20
CA TYR A 112 27.37 13.14 -3.32
C TYR A 112 27.89 14.44 -3.94
N ASN A 113 27.21 14.97 -4.97
CA ASN A 113 27.62 16.22 -5.59
C ASN A 113 27.26 17.44 -4.72
N LEU A 114 26.08 17.46 -4.10
CA LEU A 114 25.67 18.54 -3.20
C LEU A 114 26.60 18.66 -1.98
N SER A 115 27.04 17.52 -1.42
CA SER A 115 27.97 17.52 -0.28
C SER A 115 29.36 18.10 -0.59
N ARG A 116 29.69 18.28 -1.88
CA ARG A 116 30.97 18.85 -2.34
C ARG A 116 30.90 20.35 -2.66
N VAL A 117 29.71 20.93 -2.78
CA VAL A 117 29.51 22.35 -3.08
C VAL A 117 30.12 23.30 -2.02
N PRO A 118 30.02 23.06 -0.69
CA PRO A 118 30.53 23.99 0.31
C PRO A 118 32.06 24.12 0.35
N LEU A 119 32.80 23.20 -0.28
CA LEU A 119 34.26 23.29 -0.41
C LEU A 119 34.74 24.40 -1.35
N LEU A 120 33.85 24.99 -2.13
CA LEU A 120 34.17 26.17 -2.95
C LEU A 120 34.32 27.45 -2.11
N ILE A 121 33.92 27.45 -0.83
CA ILE A 121 33.77 28.68 -0.01
C ILE A 121 34.94 28.92 0.96
N GLY A 122 35.96 28.06 0.97
CA GLY A 122 37.30 28.45 1.44
C GLY A 122 37.76 27.81 2.74
N THR A 123 38.80 26.99 2.60
CA THR A 123 39.81 26.76 3.64
C THR A 123 41.16 26.81 2.94
N ARG A 124 41.97 27.82 3.30
CA ARG A 124 43.22 28.21 2.63
C ARG A 124 44.45 27.40 3.09
N ASP A 125 44.25 26.37 3.91
CA ASP A 125 45.30 25.61 4.58
C ASP A 125 45.32 24.13 4.12
N PRO A 126 46.30 23.71 3.31
CA PRO A 126 46.26 22.44 2.58
C PRO A 126 46.40 21.18 3.44
N ASP A 127 47.04 21.25 4.62
CA ASP A 127 47.37 20.06 5.41
C ASP A 127 46.28 19.68 6.44
N LYS A 128 45.60 20.67 7.04
CA LYS A 128 44.41 20.44 7.88
C LYS A 128 43.12 20.26 7.08
N SER A 129 43.14 20.63 5.79
CA SER A 129 41.96 20.62 4.91
C SER A 129 41.44 19.20 4.64
N ARG A 130 42.30 18.20 4.44
CA ARG A 130 41.88 16.89 3.90
C ARG A 130 41.00 16.06 4.84
N THR A 131 41.29 16.09 6.15
CA THR A 131 40.46 15.40 7.16
C THR A 131 39.17 16.15 7.42
N TYR A 132 39.24 17.48 7.56
CA TYR A 132 38.07 18.33 7.77
C TYR A 132 37.10 18.28 6.56
N GLU A 133 37.63 18.24 5.34
CA GLU A 133 36.90 18.04 4.09
C GLU A 133 36.13 16.72 4.07
N SER A 134 36.73 15.65 4.59
CA SER A 134 36.07 14.34 4.60
C SER A 134 34.95 14.30 5.63
N VAL A 135 35.17 14.85 6.83
CA VAL A 135 34.16 14.92 7.90
C VAL A 135 33.00 15.83 7.51
N THR A 136 33.27 17.00 6.92
CA THR A 136 32.21 17.94 6.48
C THR A 136 31.34 17.34 5.37
N LYS A 137 31.93 16.64 4.40
CA LYS A 137 31.17 15.90 3.36
C LYS A 137 30.25 14.85 3.97
N ILE A 138 30.75 14.08 4.94
CA ILE A 138 29.96 13.05 5.62
C ILE A 138 28.81 13.71 6.37
N LEU A 139 29.09 14.72 7.19
CA LEU A 139 28.06 15.43 7.97
C LEU A 139 27.00 16.04 7.07
N LEU A 140 27.39 16.72 6.00
CA LEU A 140 26.44 17.33 5.06
C LEU A 140 25.61 16.29 4.32
N SER A 141 26.23 15.17 3.89
CA SER A 141 25.49 14.06 3.28
C SER A 141 24.48 13.48 4.27
N SER A 142 24.86 13.27 5.53
CA SER A 142 23.96 12.79 6.59
C SER A 142 22.80 13.75 6.83
N VAL A 143 23.06 15.06 6.89
CA VAL A 143 22.02 16.08 7.04
C VAL A 143 21.05 16.04 5.85
N ILE A 144 21.55 15.97 4.61
CA ILE A 144 20.69 15.88 3.42
C ILE A 144 19.85 14.59 3.46
N ILE A 145 20.43 13.45 3.81
CA ILE A 145 19.71 12.17 3.95
C ILE A 145 18.60 12.29 4.99
N ILE A 146 18.88 12.88 6.16
CA ILE A 146 17.89 13.08 7.22
C ILE A 146 16.75 13.98 6.73
N LEU A 147 17.08 15.09 6.05
CA LEU A 147 16.07 16.01 5.50
C LEU A 147 15.18 15.33 4.46
N LEU A 148 15.74 14.49 3.59
CA LEU A 148 14.98 13.73 2.59
C LEU A 148 14.15 12.60 3.21
N ALA A 149 14.62 12.00 4.30
CA ALA A 149 13.94 10.92 4.99
C ALA A 149 12.80 11.41 5.90
N MET A 150 12.91 12.63 6.45
CA MET A 150 11.95 13.18 7.42
C MET A 150 10.49 13.20 6.92
N PRO A 151 10.18 13.62 5.67
CA PRO A 151 8.82 13.52 5.13
C PRO A 151 8.33 12.07 5.03
N SER A 152 9.20 11.12 4.64
CA SER A 152 8.85 9.69 4.60
C SER A 152 8.51 9.15 5.99
N PHE A 153 9.26 9.56 7.03
CA PHE A 153 8.93 9.22 8.40
C PHE A 153 7.56 9.80 8.79
N ASN A 154 7.29 11.06 8.49
CA ASN A 154 6.00 11.67 8.80
C ASN A 154 4.84 10.96 8.07
N LEU A 155 5.06 10.60 6.81
CA LEU A 155 4.10 9.85 5.99
C LEU A 155 3.72 8.53 6.64
N VAL A 156 4.73 7.71 7.00
CA VAL A 156 4.57 6.39 7.63
C VAL A 156 3.94 6.46 9.02
N TYR A 157 4.29 7.46 9.82
CA TYR A 157 3.85 7.53 11.21
C TYR A 157 2.56 8.30 11.43
N ARG A 158 2.17 9.24 10.55
CA ARG A 158 1.08 10.18 10.85
C ARG A 158 0.09 10.47 9.73
N GLN A 159 0.51 10.46 8.46
CA GLN A 159 -0.32 11.06 7.40
C GLN A 159 -1.23 10.08 6.66
N THR A 160 -0.94 8.78 6.71
CA THR A 160 -1.81 7.78 6.04
C THR A 160 -2.81 7.18 7.01
N ASP A 161 -3.97 6.75 6.51
CA ASP A 161 -4.98 6.06 7.34
C ASP A 161 -4.48 4.68 7.83
N GLU A 162 -3.36 4.21 7.30
CA GLU A 162 -2.63 3.02 7.73
C GLU A 162 -1.35 3.36 8.52
N SER A 163 -1.25 4.59 9.02
CA SER A 163 -0.08 5.01 9.77
C SER A 163 0.15 4.11 10.98
N LEU A 164 1.42 3.93 11.35
CA LEU A 164 1.78 3.11 12.51
C LEU A 164 1.10 3.59 13.80
N PHE A 165 0.77 4.88 13.88
CA PHE A 165 0.04 5.44 15.01
C PHE A 165 -1.42 4.98 15.07
N LEU A 166 -2.11 4.90 13.93
CA LEU A 166 -3.49 4.38 13.85
C LEU A 166 -3.53 2.86 14.03
N LEU A 167 -2.47 2.16 13.63
CA LEU A 167 -2.30 0.72 13.88
C LEU A 167 -2.11 0.38 15.37
N LYS A 168 -1.99 1.35 16.28
CA LYS A 168 -2.09 1.10 17.73
C LYS A 168 -3.43 0.48 18.12
N ASN A 169 -4.47 0.66 17.29
CA ASN A 169 -5.78 0.03 17.42
C ASN A 169 -5.83 -1.41 16.86
N LEU A 170 -4.71 -2.03 16.47
CA LEU A 170 -4.66 -3.47 16.15
C LEU A 170 -5.11 -4.35 17.33
N SER A 171 -5.00 -3.84 18.56
CA SER A 171 -5.62 -4.44 19.74
C SER A 171 -7.13 -4.56 19.56
N GLU A 172 -7.80 -3.57 18.98
CA GLU A 172 -9.23 -3.57 18.72
C GLU A 172 -9.63 -4.65 17.72
N SER A 173 -8.89 -4.83 16.62
CA SER A 173 -9.15 -5.93 15.68
C SER A 173 -8.99 -7.31 16.33
N ARG A 174 -7.96 -7.49 17.18
CA ARG A 174 -7.78 -8.73 17.95
C ARG A 174 -8.88 -8.93 18.99
N ILE A 175 -9.33 -7.86 19.65
CA ILE A 175 -10.45 -7.89 20.59
C ILE A 175 -11.74 -8.25 19.86
N LYS A 176 -12.02 -7.65 18.71
CA LYS A 176 -13.15 -7.98 17.83
C LYS A 176 -13.13 -9.44 17.42
N SER A 177 -12.00 -9.91 16.89
CA SER A 177 -11.81 -11.32 16.54
C SER A 177 -12.10 -12.25 17.72
N ARG A 178 -11.58 -11.93 18.91
CA ARG A 178 -11.82 -12.71 20.14
C ARG A 178 -13.30 -12.71 20.53
N LEU A 179 -13.96 -11.55 20.54
CA LEU A 179 -15.38 -11.44 20.88
C LEU A 179 -16.26 -12.25 19.92
N ILE A 180 -15.97 -12.18 18.62
CA ILE A 180 -16.70 -12.93 17.61
C ILE A 180 -16.44 -14.43 17.76
N ASN A 181 -15.20 -14.84 18.01
CA ASN A 181 -14.84 -16.24 18.21
C ASN A 181 -15.36 -16.83 19.53
N GLN A 182 -15.70 -16.00 20.51
CA GLN A 182 -16.43 -16.42 21.71
C GLN A 182 -17.93 -16.61 21.45
N LYS A 183 -18.51 -15.85 20.51
CA LYS A 183 -19.94 -15.89 20.19
C LYS A 183 -20.32 -16.96 19.18
N ILE A 184 -19.50 -17.12 18.14
CA ILE A 184 -19.72 -18.09 17.07
C ILE A 184 -18.93 -19.35 17.40
N LYS A 185 -19.57 -20.51 17.44
CA LYS A 185 -18.86 -21.76 17.74
C LYS A 185 -17.85 -22.10 16.62
N PRO A 186 -16.78 -22.86 16.89
CA PRO A 186 -15.77 -23.19 15.88
C PRO A 186 -16.32 -23.94 14.65
N ASP A 187 -17.42 -24.66 14.82
CA ASP A 187 -18.07 -25.43 13.76
C ASP A 187 -19.10 -24.63 12.93
N GLU A 188 -19.49 -23.45 13.41
CA GLU A 188 -20.44 -22.54 12.76
C GLU A 188 -19.75 -21.61 11.74
N VAL A 189 -20.54 -21.05 10.83
CA VAL A 189 -20.03 -20.30 9.67
C VAL A 189 -20.32 -18.82 9.82
N ALA A 190 -19.34 -17.97 9.48
CA ALA A 190 -19.52 -16.53 9.43
C ALA A 190 -19.46 -16.04 7.98
N VAL A 191 -20.54 -15.43 7.51
CA VAL A 191 -20.58 -14.63 6.29
C VAL A 191 -20.09 -13.23 6.66
N ILE A 192 -19.06 -12.76 5.98
CA ILE A 192 -18.38 -11.51 6.28
C ILE A 192 -18.23 -10.69 5.00
N TYR A 193 -18.16 -9.37 5.12
CA TYR A 193 -17.83 -8.52 3.96
C TYR A 193 -16.38 -8.75 3.52
N ARG A 194 -16.08 -8.46 2.25
CA ARG A 194 -14.85 -8.87 1.56
C ARG A 194 -13.54 -8.53 2.27
N GLN A 195 -13.48 -7.41 2.98
CA GLN A 195 -12.28 -6.91 3.67
C GLN A 195 -12.19 -7.35 5.14
N ALA A 196 -13.23 -8.00 5.66
CA ALA A 196 -13.31 -8.42 7.05
C ALA A 196 -12.47 -9.67 7.33
N ASP A 197 -12.07 -10.41 6.30
CA ASP A 197 -11.30 -11.66 6.39
C ASP A 197 -10.09 -11.55 7.33
N LYS A 198 -9.41 -10.40 7.30
CA LYS A 198 -8.27 -10.07 8.16
C LYS A 198 -8.58 -10.02 9.66
N ILE A 199 -9.85 -9.86 10.04
CA ILE A 199 -10.30 -9.90 11.43
C ILE A 199 -10.48 -11.36 11.90
N PHE A 200 -10.88 -12.24 10.99
CA PHE A 200 -11.26 -13.61 11.32
C PHE A 200 -10.13 -14.63 11.11
N PHE A 201 -9.23 -14.38 10.18
CA PHE A 201 -8.11 -15.26 9.88
C PHE A 201 -6.85 -14.89 10.69
N PRO A 202 -6.08 -15.86 11.24
CA PRO A 202 -6.21 -17.32 11.05
C PRO A 202 -7.12 -18.03 12.07
N GLU A 203 -7.67 -17.33 13.05
CA GLU A 203 -8.37 -17.95 14.19
C GLU A 203 -9.66 -18.68 13.78
N ARG A 204 -10.31 -18.29 12.68
CA ARG A 204 -11.50 -18.93 12.12
C ARG A 204 -11.32 -19.31 10.66
N ALA A 205 -11.38 -20.61 10.38
CA ALA A 205 -11.30 -21.16 9.02
C ALA A 205 -12.64 -21.15 8.27
N ARG A 206 -13.78 -21.19 8.98
CA ARG A 206 -15.13 -21.31 8.39
C ARG A 206 -15.76 -19.95 8.14
N ILE A 207 -15.23 -19.25 7.15
CA ILE A 207 -15.72 -17.94 6.70
C ILE A 207 -16.17 -17.99 5.24
N ILE A 208 -17.19 -17.20 4.91
CA ILE A 208 -17.62 -16.94 3.54
C ILE A 208 -17.40 -15.45 3.28
N THR A 209 -16.49 -15.12 2.35
CA THR A 209 -16.14 -13.73 2.02
C THR A 209 -17.08 -13.22 0.93
N ASP A 210 -18.11 -12.50 1.37
CA ASP A 210 -19.14 -11.86 0.57
C ASP A 210 -20.12 -12.83 -0.12
N LEU A 211 -21.30 -12.31 -0.49
CA LEU A 211 -22.31 -13.02 -1.29
C LEU A 211 -22.65 -12.12 -2.48
N VAL A 212 -22.25 -12.53 -3.69
CA VAL A 212 -22.28 -11.65 -4.86
C VAL A 212 -23.27 -12.14 -5.90
N VAL A 213 -23.33 -13.46 -6.11
CA VAL A 213 -24.18 -14.05 -7.14
C VAL A 213 -25.31 -14.88 -6.53
N PRO A 214 -26.45 -15.06 -7.22
CA PRO A 214 -27.57 -15.88 -6.76
C PRO A 214 -27.18 -17.28 -6.27
N ALA A 215 -26.16 -17.89 -6.88
CA ALA A 215 -25.66 -19.20 -6.48
C ALA A 215 -25.07 -19.22 -5.06
N ASP A 216 -24.51 -18.10 -4.60
CA ASP A 216 -23.93 -17.97 -3.26
C ASP A 216 -25.03 -18.03 -2.20
N TYR A 217 -26.12 -17.27 -2.40
CA TYR A 217 -27.27 -17.27 -1.51
C TYR A 217 -27.94 -18.63 -1.43
N GLN A 218 -28.09 -19.32 -2.57
CA GLN A 218 -28.61 -20.70 -2.59
C GLN A 218 -27.71 -21.67 -1.84
N ALA A 219 -26.38 -21.51 -1.92
CA ALA A 219 -25.44 -22.33 -1.16
C ALA A 219 -25.55 -22.05 0.35
N VAL A 220 -25.70 -20.79 0.74
CA VAL A 220 -25.96 -20.39 2.13
C VAL A 220 -27.28 -20.97 2.62
N ALA A 221 -28.35 -20.96 1.81
CA ALA A 221 -29.65 -21.53 2.16
C ALA A 221 -29.59 -23.04 2.45
N ARG A 222 -28.83 -23.79 1.66
CA ARG A 222 -28.56 -25.22 1.93
C ARG A 222 -27.71 -25.41 3.18
N LEU A 223 -26.72 -24.55 3.38
CA LEU A 223 -25.82 -24.64 4.54
C LEU A 223 -26.54 -24.29 5.85
N ALA A 224 -27.52 -23.39 5.80
CA ALA A 224 -28.33 -22.98 6.95
C ALA A 224 -29.20 -24.13 7.52
N GLU A 225 -29.49 -25.16 6.73
CA GLU A 225 -30.17 -26.38 7.21
C GLU A 225 -29.24 -27.24 8.10
N LEU A 226 -27.93 -27.15 7.88
CA LEU A 226 -26.95 -28.03 8.50
C LEU A 226 -26.24 -27.36 9.67
N LYS A 227 -26.07 -26.03 9.62
CA LYS A 227 -25.24 -25.27 10.56
C LYS A 227 -25.82 -23.89 10.80
N ASN A 228 -25.57 -23.35 11.99
CA ASN A 228 -25.83 -21.94 12.25
C ASN A 228 -24.87 -21.08 11.41
N ILE A 229 -25.43 -20.08 10.74
CA ILE A 229 -24.69 -19.11 9.95
C ILE A 229 -24.91 -17.73 10.55
N TYR A 230 -23.84 -16.96 10.68
CA TYR A 230 -23.87 -15.59 11.17
C TYR A 230 -23.48 -14.63 10.05
N TYR A 231 -24.03 -13.43 10.09
CA TYR A 231 -23.76 -12.36 9.15
C TYR A 231 -23.11 -11.19 9.90
N TYR A 232 -21.85 -10.90 9.57
CA TYR A 232 -21.07 -9.83 10.17
C TYR A 232 -20.98 -8.63 9.21
N THR A 233 -21.43 -7.47 9.67
CA THR A 233 -21.54 -6.25 8.86
C THR A 233 -21.42 -4.99 9.71
N PHE A 234 -21.22 -3.84 9.07
CA PHE A 234 -21.32 -2.51 9.69
C PHE A 234 -22.72 -1.93 9.63
N ALA A 235 -23.62 -2.55 8.86
CA ALA A 235 -24.97 -2.07 8.65
C ALA A 235 -25.79 -2.19 9.95
N PRO A 236 -26.48 -1.12 10.40
CA PRO A 236 -27.36 -1.17 11.56
C PRO A 236 -28.63 -1.98 11.26
N PRO A 237 -29.41 -2.37 12.30
CA PRO A 237 -30.58 -3.25 12.13
C PRO A 237 -31.57 -2.83 11.05
N ALA A 238 -31.88 -1.53 10.93
CA ALA A 238 -32.80 -1.01 9.91
C ALA A 238 -32.29 -1.24 8.47
N THR A 239 -30.98 -1.07 8.25
CA THR A 239 -30.35 -1.31 6.94
C THR A 239 -30.27 -2.81 6.64
N VAL A 240 -29.98 -3.62 7.66
CA VAL A 240 -29.92 -5.09 7.51
C VAL A 240 -31.28 -5.70 7.24
N GLU A 241 -32.35 -5.15 7.81
CA GLU A 241 -33.71 -5.57 7.47
C GLU A 241 -34.04 -5.33 5.99
N PHE A 242 -33.63 -4.17 5.46
CA PHE A 242 -33.76 -3.89 4.03
C PHE A 242 -32.95 -4.89 3.16
N ILE A 243 -31.70 -5.17 3.54
CA ILE A 243 -30.84 -6.15 2.86
C ILE A 243 -31.46 -7.55 2.93
N SER A 244 -31.99 -7.95 4.08
CA SER A 244 -32.65 -9.24 4.28
C SER A 244 -33.83 -9.41 3.32
N ARG A 245 -34.71 -8.41 3.24
CA ARG A 245 -35.87 -8.43 2.32
C ARG A 245 -35.47 -8.46 0.85
N ARG A 246 -34.48 -7.65 0.47
CA ARG A 246 -34.04 -7.51 -0.92
C ARG A 246 -33.29 -8.76 -1.41
N ASP A 247 -32.33 -9.23 -0.62
CA ASP A 247 -31.33 -10.19 -1.10
C ASP A 247 -31.52 -11.60 -0.55
N PHE A 248 -32.02 -11.76 0.68
CA PHE A 248 -32.08 -13.06 1.38
C PHE A 248 -33.45 -13.73 1.29
N GLU A 249 -34.55 -12.98 1.44
CA GLU A 249 -35.92 -13.54 1.53
C GLU A 249 -36.34 -14.28 0.26
N GLN A 250 -35.90 -13.80 -0.92
CA GLN A 250 -36.13 -14.48 -2.20
C GLN A 250 -35.52 -15.91 -2.27
N TYR A 251 -34.61 -16.23 -1.37
CA TYR A 251 -33.99 -17.55 -1.24
C TYR A 251 -34.44 -18.32 0.02
N GLY A 252 -35.51 -17.87 0.67
CA GLY A 252 -36.02 -18.45 1.92
C GLY A 252 -35.10 -18.20 3.11
N LEU A 253 -34.28 -17.15 3.06
CA LEU A 253 -33.37 -16.77 4.14
C LEU A 253 -33.83 -15.49 4.82
N LYS A 254 -33.54 -15.36 6.10
CA LYS A 254 -33.79 -14.13 6.86
C LYS A 254 -32.67 -13.83 7.83
N ILE A 255 -32.34 -12.55 7.94
CA ILE A 255 -31.35 -12.06 8.90
C ILE A 255 -32.08 -11.59 10.16
N VAL A 256 -31.74 -12.18 11.30
CA VAL A 256 -32.39 -11.93 12.59
C VAL A 256 -31.39 -11.72 13.72
N ALA A 257 -31.89 -11.30 14.90
CA ALA A 257 -31.15 -11.25 16.15
C ALA A 257 -29.84 -10.44 16.07
N GLY A 258 -29.94 -9.19 15.62
CA GLY A 258 -28.78 -8.29 15.54
C GLY A 258 -28.23 -7.93 16.90
N GLU A 259 -26.96 -8.24 17.12
CA GLU A 259 -26.21 -7.88 18.32
C GLU A 259 -25.05 -6.96 17.94
N LYS A 260 -24.93 -5.84 18.65
CA LYS A 260 -23.83 -4.90 18.48
C LYS A 260 -22.59 -5.43 19.19
N LEU A 261 -21.46 -5.53 18.47
CA LEU A 261 -20.21 -6.06 19.02
C LEU A 261 -19.34 -4.97 19.62
N LEU A 262 -18.81 -4.09 18.77
CA LEU A 262 -17.90 -3.03 19.17
C LEU A 262 -17.88 -1.93 18.10
N GLY A 263 -17.94 -0.67 18.51
CA GLY A 263 -17.98 0.46 17.57
C GLY A 263 -19.21 0.43 16.67
N SER A 264 -19.00 0.35 15.35
CA SER A 264 -20.04 0.25 14.31
C SER A 264 -20.38 -1.19 13.90
N ASP A 265 -19.75 -2.18 14.52
CA ASP A 265 -19.83 -3.57 14.04
C ASP A 265 -21.03 -4.31 14.63
N TRP A 266 -21.71 -5.08 13.78
CA TRP A 266 -22.87 -5.87 14.13
C TRP A 266 -22.72 -7.32 13.70
N LEU A 267 -23.30 -8.20 14.50
CA LEU A 267 -23.41 -9.63 14.22
C LEU A 267 -24.87 -10.03 14.22
N TYR A 268 -25.30 -10.69 13.16
CA TYR A 268 -26.65 -11.20 13.01
C TYR A 268 -26.61 -12.70 12.80
N LYS A 269 -27.76 -13.36 12.97
CA LYS A 269 -27.94 -14.76 12.61
C LYS A 269 -28.74 -14.86 11.31
N ILE A 270 -28.28 -15.68 10.38
CA ILE A 270 -29.05 -16.06 9.20
C ILE A 270 -29.84 -17.31 9.55
N ILE A 271 -31.15 -17.26 9.37
CA ILE A 271 -32.05 -18.40 9.51
C ILE A 271 -32.74 -18.69 8.18
N ARG A 272 -33.17 -19.93 8.02
CA ARG A 272 -34.04 -20.33 6.91
C ARG A 272 -35.49 -20.23 7.38
N GLU A 273 -36.34 -19.58 6.59
CA GLU A 273 -37.80 -19.56 6.77
C GLU A 273 -38.47 -20.77 6.13
#